data_AF-A0A1B7MS99-F1
#
_entry.id   AF-A0A1B7MS99-F1
#
_cell.length_a   1.000
_cell.length_b   1.000
_cell.length_c   1.000
_cell.angle_alpha   90.00
_cell.angle_beta   90.00
_cell.angle_gamma   90.00
#
_symmetry.space_group_name_H-M   'P 1'
#
loop_
_entity.id
_entity.type
_entity.pdbx_description
1 polymer ?
#
loop_
_entity_poly.entity_id
_entity_poly.type
_entity_poly.pdbx_seq_one_letter_code
_entity_poly.pdbx_strand_id
1 'polypeptide(L)'
;MDYNHPPVLIVGAGPVGLVAALTLLQNGIPVRIIDKDPNPRIGRRGAGIWPRTLELFNFLDVPEINDQGNPFPLIRPYKLGTMEPLQVERMFPLTEPTPAVPFYVPKLLGQQVSEGILRCHLEKRSCFVEAGTELRSFKQSDEEVTVVLAKKQGDDEILLPPNG
;
A
#
# COMPACT_ATOMS: atom_id res chain seq x y z
N MET A 1 -7.83 -20.01 19.15
CA MET A 1 -7.01 -18.85 18.75
C MET A 1 -7.66 -17.65 19.38
N ASP A 2 -6.97 -16.98 20.30
CA ASP A 2 -7.47 -15.74 20.90
C ASP A 2 -7.42 -14.65 19.83
N TYR A 3 -8.58 -14.23 19.33
CA TYR A 3 -8.68 -13.21 18.28
C TYR A 3 -8.36 -11.80 18.80
N ASN A 4 -8.21 -11.62 20.12
CA ASN A 4 -7.79 -10.34 20.69
C ASN A 4 -6.30 -10.05 20.48
N HIS A 5 -5.48 -11.06 20.16
CA HIS A 5 -4.04 -10.91 19.93
C HIS A 5 -3.63 -11.63 18.65
N PRO A 6 -3.80 -11.02 17.47
CA PRO A 6 -3.32 -11.62 16.24
C PRO A 6 -1.80 -11.84 16.30
N PRO A 7 -1.29 -12.93 15.70
CA PRO A 7 0.11 -13.31 15.79
C PRO A 7 1.07 -12.32 15.10
N VAL A 8 0.56 -11.40 14.29
CA VAL A 8 1.35 -10.41 13.57
C VAL A 8 0.81 -9.01 13.79
N LEU A 9 1.70 -8.10 14.20
CA LEU A 9 1.47 -6.65 14.18
C LEU A 9 2.23 -6.02 13.02
N ILE A 10 1.51 -5.27 12.18
CA ILE A 10 2.07 -4.45 11.10
C ILE A 10 2.02 -2.99 11.54
N VAL A 11 3.17 -2.33 11.50
CA VAL A 11 3.31 -0.92 11.89
C VAL A 11 3.49 -0.07 10.65
N GLY A 12 2.48 0.75 10.34
CA GLY A 12 2.40 1.60 9.17
C GLY A 12 1.46 1.04 8.11
N ALA A 13 0.45 1.82 7.75
CA ALA A 13 -0.57 1.49 6.75
C ALA A 13 -0.39 2.29 5.46
N GLY A 14 0.87 2.43 5.03
CA GLY A 14 1.25 2.81 3.67
C GLY A 14 1.22 1.60 2.73
N PRO A 15 1.72 1.74 1.49
CA PRO A 15 1.54 0.73 0.44
C PRO A 15 2.13 -0.63 0.83
N VAL A 16 3.32 -0.64 1.44
CA VAL A 16 4.00 -1.86 1.88
C VAL A 16 3.22 -2.57 2.98
N GLY A 17 2.76 -1.85 4.00
CA GLY A 17 2.03 -2.45 5.13
C GLY A 17 0.66 -3.00 4.72
N LEU A 18 -0.06 -2.28 3.85
CA LEU A 18 -1.34 -2.75 3.31
C LEU A 18 -1.18 -4.01 2.46
N VAL A 19 -0.16 -4.07 1.59
CA VAL A 19 0.15 -5.26 0.79
C VAL A 19 0.58 -6.43 1.68
N ALA A 20 1.42 -6.19 2.69
CA ALA A 20 1.85 -7.21 3.64
C ALA A 20 0.66 -7.79 4.42
N ALA A 21 -0.22 -6.93 4.93
CA ALA A 21 -1.44 -7.34 5.64
C ALA A 21 -2.32 -8.20 4.76
N LEU A 22 -2.58 -7.76 3.52
CA LEU A 22 -3.44 -8.47 2.59
C LEU A 22 -2.84 -9.84 2.21
N THR A 23 -1.53 -9.89 1.99
CA THR A 23 -0.81 -11.14 1.68
C THR A 23 -0.94 -12.15 2.82
N LEU A 24 -0.72 -11.73 4.06
CA LEU A 24 -0.83 -12.59 5.24
C LEU A 24 -2.27 -13.09 5.43
N LEU A 25 -3.26 -12.21 5.28
CA LEU A 25 -4.67 -12.58 5.37
C LEU A 25 -5.10 -13.56 4.26
N GLN A 26 -4.60 -13.40 3.03
CA GLN A 26 -4.86 -14.34 1.94
C GLN A 26 -4.28 -15.75 2.23
N ASN A 27 -3.23 -15.82 3.06
CA ASN A 27 -2.63 -17.07 3.54
C ASN A 27 -3.22 -17.54 4.89
N GLY A 28 -4.32 -16.94 5.36
CA GLY A 28 -5.01 -17.34 6.59
C GLY A 28 -4.29 -16.94 7.89
N ILE A 29 -3.31 -16.03 7.82
CA ILE A 29 -2.59 -15.53 8.98
C ILE A 29 -3.28 -14.25 9.49
N PRO A 30 -3.85 -14.24 10.71
CA PRO A 30 -4.49 -13.04 11.26
C PRO A 30 -3.46 -11.94 11.53
N VAL A 31 -3.83 -10.70 11.24
CA VAL A 31 -2.95 -9.53 11.41
C VAL A 31 -3.68 -8.38 12.10
N ARG A 32 -2.94 -7.62 12.91
CA ARG A 32 -3.30 -6.26 13.35
C ARG A 32 -2.45 -5.27 12.57
N ILE A 33 -3.05 -4.17 12.10
CA ILE A 33 -2.33 -3.12 11.37
C ILE A 33 -2.65 -1.76 12.00
N ILE A 34 -1.59 -1.06 12.43
CA ILE A 34 -1.67 0.25 13.06
C ILE A 34 -1.02 1.31 12.17
N ASP A 35 -1.50 2.55 12.26
CA ASP A 35 -0.82 3.71 11.69
C ASP A 35 -0.90 4.89 12.65
N LYS A 36 0.21 5.62 12.81
CA LYS A 36 0.26 6.79 13.70
C LYS A 36 -0.53 7.98 13.15
N ASP A 37 -0.69 8.05 11.82
CA ASP A 37 -1.42 9.12 11.18
C ASP A 37 -2.93 8.85 11.33
N PRO A 38 -3.72 9.80 11.85
CA PRO A 38 -5.16 9.58 12.09
C PRO A 38 -5.98 9.51 10.80
N ASN A 39 -5.40 9.97 9.69
CA ASN A 39 -6.04 9.98 8.38
C ASN A 39 -5.06 9.46 7.33
N PRO A 40 -5.54 8.79 6.27
CA PRO A 40 -4.72 8.46 5.11
C PRO A 40 -4.04 9.72 4.56
N ARG A 41 -2.77 9.58 4.18
CA ARG A 41 -1.98 10.72 3.69
C ARG A 41 -2.58 11.28 2.40
N ILE A 42 -2.68 12.61 2.32
CA ILE A 42 -3.14 13.31 1.13
C ILE A 42 -1.96 13.66 0.23
N GLY A 43 -2.02 13.24 -1.04
CA GLY A 43 -1.00 13.54 -2.06
C GLY A 43 -0.49 12.32 -2.84
N ARG A 44 0.31 12.59 -3.89
CA ARG A 44 0.91 11.59 -4.78
C ARG A 44 2.42 11.55 -4.53
N ARG A 45 2.93 10.55 -3.80
CA ARG A 45 4.36 10.20 -3.82
C ARG A 45 4.50 8.91 -4.63
N GLY A 46 4.95 9.02 -5.88
CA GLY A 46 5.04 7.87 -6.79
C GLY A 46 3.67 7.47 -7.35
N ALA A 47 3.41 7.82 -8.60
CA ALA A 47 2.17 7.45 -9.29
C ALA A 47 2.35 6.26 -10.25
N GLY A 48 3.60 5.90 -10.57
CA GLY A 48 3.91 4.82 -11.50
C GLY A 48 3.81 3.45 -10.83
N ILE A 49 2.98 2.57 -11.40
CA ILE A 49 2.89 1.16 -11.05
C ILE A 49 3.43 0.34 -12.22
N TRP A 50 4.50 -0.40 -11.95
CA TRP A 50 5.19 -1.19 -12.97
C TRP A 50 4.50 -2.54 -13.22
N PRO A 51 4.67 -3.13 -14.41
CA PRO A 51 4.25 -4.50 -14.75
C PRO A 51 4.32 -5.51 -13.61
N ARG A 52 5.50 -5.67 -13.01
CA ARG A 52 5.72 -6.66 -11.95
C ARG A 52 4.91 -6.39 -10.68
N THR A 53 4.61 -5.11 -10.40
CA THR A 53 3.73 -4.73 -9.30
C THR A 53 2.25 -4.95 -9.64
N LEU A 54 1.85 -4.76 -10.90
CA LEU A 54 0.49 -5.10 -11.36
C LEU A 54 0.23 -6.61 -11.26
N GLU A 55 1.22 -7.44 -11.60
CA GLU A 55 1.16 -8.89 -11.38
C GLU A 55 0.93 -9.23 -9.91
N LEU A 56 1.65 -8.57 -9.00
CA LEU A 56 1.47 -8.75 -7.56
C LEU A 56 0.04 -8.41 -7.12
N PHE A 57 -0.51 -7.28 -7.57
CA PHE A 57 -1.89 -6.92 -7.23
C PHE A 57 -2.91 -7.89 -7.80
N ASN A 58 -2.66 -8.44 -8.99
CA ASN A 58 -3.48 -9.50 -9.56
C ASN A 58 -3.44 -10.77 -8.70
N PHE A 59 -2.26 -11.18 -8.20
CA PHE A 59 -2.16 -12.32 -7.28
C PHE A 59 -2.88 -12.09 -5.95
N LEU A 60 -2.99 -10.84 -5.50
CA LEU A 60 -3.72 -10.46 -4.28
C LEU A 60 -5.24 -10.29 -4.51
N ASP A 61 -5.73 -10.64 -5.69
CA ASP A 61 -7.13 -10.45 -6.12
C ASP A 61 -7.57 -8.97 -6.09
N VAL A 62 -6.67 -8.07 -6.48
CA VAL A 62 -6.90 -6.60 -6.56
C VAL A 62 -6.73 -6.09 -8.01
N PRO A 63 -7.55 -6.55 -8.96
CA PRO A 63 -7.45 -6.11 -10.36
C PRO A 63 -7.78 -4.62 -10.55
N GLU A 64 -8.52 -4.02 -9.60
CA GLU A 64 -9.01 -2.64 -9.72
C GLU A 64 -7.88 -1.62 -9.83
N ILE A 65 -6.69 -1.93 -9.31
CA ILE A 65 -5.51 -1.07 -9.43
C ILE A 65 -5.06 -0.93 -10.89
N ASN A 66 -5.10 -2.02 -11.66
CA ASN A 66 -4.80 -1.98 -13.08
C ASN A 66 -5.91 -1.26 -13.87
N ASP A 67 -7.16 -1.56 -13.53
CA ASP A 67 -8.34 -1.07 -14.24
C ASP A 67 -8.54 0.45 -14.07
N GLN A 68 -8.29 0.97 -12.87
CA GLN A 68 -8.38 2.40 -12.57
C GLN A 68 -7.09 3.16 -12.93
N GLY A 69 -6.00 2.45 -13.22
CA GLY A 69 -4.72 3.03 -13.62
C GLY A 69 -4.78 3.65 -15.01
N ASN A 70 -4.39 4.94 -15.10
CA ASN A 70 -4.26 5.63 -16.38
C ASN A 70 -2.99 5.20 -17.11
N PRO A 71 -2.94 5.22 -18.45
CA PRO A 71 -1.67 5.12 -19.16
C PRO A 71 -0.77 6.33 -18.83
N PHE A 72 0.54 6.16 -18.98
CA PHE A 72 1.45 7.31 -18.94
C PHE A 72 1.14 8.30 -20.06
N PRO A 73 1.27 9.63 -19.80
CA PRO A 73 1.05 10.63 -20.84
C PRO A 73 2.09 10.50 -21.95
N LEU A 74 1.77 11.05 -23.11
CA LEU A 74 2.76 11.25 -24.16
C LEU A 74 3.84 12.19 -23.65
N ILE A 75 5.09 11.91 -24.03
CA ILE A 75 6.22 12.80 -23.76
C ILE A 75 6.47 13.68 -24.97
N ARG A 76 6.94 14.89 -24.68
CA ARG A 76 7.37 15.86 -25.68
C ARG A 76 8.78 16.31 -25.32
N PRO A 77 9.83 15.61 -25.77
CA PRO A 77 11.19 16.07 -25.58
C PRO A 77 11.42 17.42 -26.28
N TYR A 78 12.22 18.28 -25.64
CA TYR A 78 12.60 19.59 -26.15
C TYR A 78 14.11 19.63 -26.43
N LYS A 79 14.51 20.37 -27.46
CA LYS A 79 15.92 20.58 -27.75
C LYS A 79 16.58 21.34 -26.60
N LEU A 80 17.72 20.83 -26.14
CA LEU A 80 18.41 21.34 -24.94
C LEU A 80 18.64 22.86 -25.03
N GLY A 81 18.21 23.58 -23.99
CA GLY A 81 18.34 25.04 -23.91
C GLY A 81 17.30 25.83 -24.70
N THR A 82 16.29 25.16 -25.28
CA THR A 82 15.21 25.81 -26.05
C THR A 82 13.83 25.26 -25.66
N MET A 83 12.77 25.95 -26.08
CA MET A 83 11.39 25.44 -26.02
C MET A 83 10.91 24.85 -27.36
N GLU A 84 11.85 24.52 -28.26
CA GLU A 84 11.56 23.86 -29.53
C GLU A 84 11.27 22.36 -29.29
N PRO A 85 10.06 21.85 -29.60
CA PRO A 85 9.73 20.45 -29.41
C PRO A 85 10.36 19.59 -30.52
N LEU A 86 10.97 18.46 -30.14
CA LEU A 86 11.56 17.52 -31.10
C LEU A 86 10.50 16.63 -31.74
N GLN A 87 9.71 15.93 -30.91
CA GLN A 87 8.59 15.10 -31.33
C GLN A 87 7.62 14.88 -30.17
N VAL A 88 6.44 14.34 -30.47
CA VAL A 88 5.53 13.79 -29.46
C VAL A 88 5.54 12.28 -29.60
N GLU A 89 5.90 11.59 -28.53
CA GLU A 89 6.03 10.13 -28.54
C GLU A 89 5.45 9.51 -27.26
N ARG A 90 5.23 8.20 -27.28
CA ARG A 90 4.85 7.47 -26.08
C ARG A 90 6.07 7.29 -25.19
N MET A 91 5.88 7.49 -23.88
CA MET A 91 6.95 7.22 -22.90
C MET A 91 7.36 5.74 -22.90
N PHE A 92 6.41 4.84 -23.13
CA PHE A 92 6.62 3.41 -23.18
C PHE A 92 5.97 2.83 -24.45
N PRO A 93 6.58 1.80 -25.07
CA PRO A 93 5.97 1.12 -26.20
C PRO A 93 4.67 0.43 -25.78
N LEU A 94 3.64 0.50 -26.63
CA LEU A 94 2.46 -0.36 -26.47
C LEU A 94 2.81 -1.74 -27.00
N THR A 95 2.69 -2.75 -26.14
CA THR A 95 2.91 -4.14 -26.49
C THR A 95 1.74 -4.96 -25.98
N GLU A 96 1.33 -5.96 -26.75
CA GLU A 96 0.28 -6.89 -26.34
C GLU A 96 0.74 -7.75 -25.15
N PRO A 97 -0.15 -8.06 -24.19
CA PRO A 97 0.12 -9.03 -23.14
C PRO A 97 0.60 -10.37 -23.68
N THR A 98 1.55 -10.98 -22.99
CA THR A 98 1.97 -12.37 -23.25
C THR A 98 1.77 -13.21 -21.99
N PRO A 99 1.70 -14.54 -22.08
CA PRO A 99 1.64 -15.37 -20.87
C PRO A 99 2.81 -15.14 -19.89
N ALA A 100 3.99 -14.75 -20.39
CA ALA A 100 5.16 -14.45 -19.57
C ALA A 100 5.13 -13.04 -18.96
N VAL A 101 4.40 -12.10 -19.58
CA VAL A 101 4.26 -10.70 -19.14
C VAL A 101 2.80 -10.28 -19.36
N PRO A 102 1.90 -10.64 -18.43
CA PRO A 102 0.47 -10.39 -18.60
C PRO A 102 0.11 -8.89 -18.44
N PHE A 103 0.95 -8.11 -17.78
CA PHE A 103 0.79 -6.65 -17.64
C PHE A 103 1.96 -5.94 -18.31
N TYR A 104 1.81 -5.48 -19.55
CA TYR A 104 2.92 -4.86 -20.27
C TYR A 104 3.07 -3.36 -20.03
N VAL A 105 1.95 -2.66 -19.85
CA VAL A 105 1.91 -1.20 -19.82
C VAL A 105 1.92 -0.72 -18.37
N PRO A 106 2.94 0.05 -17.95
CA PRO A 106 2.94 0.65 -16.63
C PRO A 106 1.76 1.63 -16.50
N LYS A 107 1.20 1.72 -15.30
CA LYS A 107 0.02 2.53 -15.01
C LYS A 107 0.36 3.72 -14.13
N LEU A 108 -0.41 4.78 -14.27
CA LEU A 108 -0.44 5.92 -13.38
C LEU A 108 -1.70 5.87 -12.51
N LEU A 109 -1.50 5.62 -11.22
CA LEU A 109 -2.54 5.67 -10.21
C LEU A 109 -2.02 6.42 -8.98
N GLY A 110 -2.82 7.34 -8.45
CA GLY A 110 -2.43 8.07 -7.25
C GLY A 110 -2.33 7.12 -6.05
N GLN A 111 -1.29 7.26 -5.24
CA GLN A 111 -1.07 6.44 -4.04
C GLN A 111 -2.30 6.39 -3.13
N GLN A 112 -3.02 7.50 -2.95
CA GLN A 112 -4.26 7.51 -2.16
C GLN A 112 -5.33 6.55 -2.69
N VAL A 113 -5.46 6.45 -4.02
CA VAL A 113 -6.46 5.61 -4.66
C VAL A 113 -6.07 4.14 -4.49
N SER A 114 -4.80 3.79 -4.73
CA SER A 114 -4.33 2.41 -4.54
C SER A 114 -4.41 1.98 -3.06
N GLU A 115 -4.03 2.84 -2.12
CA GLU A 115 -4.18 2.56 -0.68
C GLU A 115 -5.66 2.42 -0.28
N GLY A 116 -6.55 3.25 -0.84
CA GLY A 116 -8.00 3.13 -0.62
C GLY A 116 -8.55 1.78 -1.08
N ILE A 117 -8.17 1.36 -2.29
CA ILE A 117 -8.54 0.04 -2.84
C ILE A 117 -8.04 -1.08 -1.91
N LEU A 118 -6.77 -1.04 -1.51
CA LEU A 118 -6.19 -2.05 -0.62
C LEU A 118 -6.89 -2.09 0.75
N ARG A 119 -7.25 -0.94 1.32
CA ARG A 119 -8.03 -0.86 2.57
C ARG A 119 -9.39 -1.52 2.42
N CYS A 120 -10.13 -1.24 1.36
CA CYS A 120 -11.40 -1.91 1.09
C CYS A 120 -11.23 -3.45 1.02
N HIS A 121 -10.11 -3.94 0.48
CA HIS A 121 -9.80 -5.37 0.44
C HIS A 121 -9.44 -5.97 1.80
N LEU A 122 -8.81 -5.20 2.70
CA LEU A 122 -8.62 -5.60 4.10
C LEU A 122 -9.96 -5.66 4.85
N GLU A 123 -10.84 -4.68 4.66
CA GLU A 123 -12.16 -4.61 5.30
C GLU A 123 -13.04 -5.81 4.93
N LYS A 124 -13.01 -6.23 3.66
CA LYS A 124 -13.67 -7.48 3.19
C LYS A 124 -13.20 -8.73 3.95
N ARG A 125 -12.01 -8.69 4.55
CA ARG A 125 -11.40 -9.75 5.37
C ARG A 125 -11.48 -9.44 6.86
N SER A 126 -12.36 -8.51 7.26
CA SER A 126 -12.56 -8.07 8.64
C SER A 126 -11.30 -7.53 9.33
N CYS A 127 -10.35 -7.01 8.55
CA CYS A 127 -9.16 -6.35 9.05
C CYS A 127 -9.26 -4.85 8.78
N PHE A 128 -9.13 -4.04 9.83
CA PHE A 128 -9.24 -2.59 9.77
C PHE A 128 -7.93 -1.95 10.24
N VAL A 129 -7.53 -0.88 9.57
CA VAL A 129 -6.38 -0.09 10.01
C VAL A 129 -6.75 0.72 11.23
N GLU A 130 -6.01 0.50 12.31
CA GLU A 130 -6.08 1.31 13.53
C GLU A 130 -5.30 2.61 13.33
N ALA A 131 -5.98 3.64 12.84
CA ALA A 131 -5.41 4.96 12.65
C ALA A 131 -5.21 5.70 13.99
N GLY A 132 -4.23 6.60 14.04
CA GLY A 132 -3.87 7.34 15.25
C GLY A 132 -3.17 6.49 16.32
N THR A 133 -2.67 5.30 15.98
CA THR A 133 -1.99 4.38 16.89
C THR A 133 -0.51 4.27 16.51
N GLU A 134 0.37 4.71 17.41
CA GLU A 134 1.81 4.75 17.23
C GLU A 134 2.50 3.64 18.03
N LEU A 135 3.42 2.90 17.39
CA LEU A 135 4.37 2.06 18.11
C LEU A 135 5.45 2.94 18.76
N ARG A 136 5.52 2.94 20.09
CA ARG A 136 6.53 3.69 20.85
C ARG A 136 7.80 2.89 21.10
N SER A 137 7.66 1.63 21.46
CA SER A 137 8.80 0.73 21.68
C SER A 137 8.36 -0.72 21.57
N PHE A 138 9.33 -1.62 21.44
CA PHE A 138 9.09 -3.05 21.53
C PHE A 138 10.26 -3.75 22.23
N LYS A 139 9.99 -4.91 22.80
CA LYS A 139 10.99 -5.86 23.31
C LYS A 139 10.72 -7.20 22.66
N GLN A 140 11.80 -7.87 22.28
CA GLN A 140 11.74 -9.19 21.67
C GLN A 140 12.46 -10.19 22.58
N SER A 141 11.86 -11.36 22.75
CA SER A 141 12.48 -12.56 23.30
C SER A 141 12.55 -13.64 22.20
N ASP A 142 13.01 -14.84 22.57
CA ASP A 142 13.02 -15.99 21.65
C ASP A 142 11.60 -16.52 21.36
N GLU A 143 10.62 -16.18 22.19
CA GLU A 143 9.26 -16.73 22.13
C GLU A 143 8.20 -15.69 21.71
N GLU A 144 8.41 -14.41 22.04
CA GLU A 144 7.40 -13.38 21.85
C GLU A 144 7.98 -11.99 21.54
N VAL A 145 7.10 -11.13 21.02
CA VAL A 145 7.36 -9.70 20.85
C VAL A 145 6.32 -8.92 21.64
N THR A 146 6.80 -8.13 22.59
CA THR A 146 5.98 -7.24 23.42
C THR A 146 6.10 -5.82 22.91
N VAL A 147 4.99 -5.11 22.71
CA VAL A 147 4.97 -3.79 22.05
C VAL A 147 4.32 -2.75 22.94
N VAL A 148 4.81 -1.52 22.98
CA VAL A 148 4.14 -0.41 23.67
C VAL A 148 3.52 0.48 22.61
N LEU A 149 2.19 0.59 22.62
CA LEU A 149 1.44 1.41 21.68
C LEU A 149 0.88 2.65 22.37
N ALA A 150 0.80 3.74 21.62
CA ALA A 150 0.14 4.97 22.02
C ALA A 150 -0.98 5.29 21.06
N LYS A 151 -2.21 5.48 21.56
CA LYS A 151 -3.36 5.87 20.75
C LYS A 151 -3.74 7.31 21.02
N LYS A 152 -3.83 8.12 19.96
CA LYS A 152 -4.35 9.48 20.03
C LYS A 152 -5.87 9.46 20.08
N GLN A 153 -6.46 10.09 21.10
CA GLN A 153 -7.89 10.39 21.20
C GLN A 153 -8.08 11.89 21.39
N GLY A 154 -8.35 12.62 20.31
CA GLY A 154 -8.37 14.09 20.36
C GLY A 154 -6.98 14.67 20.63
N ASP A 155 -6.86 15.51 21.65
CA ASP A 155 -5.59 16.05 22.13
C ASP A 155 -4.90 15.14 23.17
N ASP A 156 -5.59 14.10 23.65
CA ASP A 156 -5.08 13.18 24.67
C ASP A 156 -4.40 11.94 24.06
N GLU A 157 -3.42 11.39 24.79
CA GLU A 157 -2.69 10.18 24.41
C GLU A 157 -2.91 9.08 25.45
N ILE A 158 -3.34 7.90 24.99
CA ILE A 158 -3.55 6.72 25.83
C ILE A 158 -2.48 5.70 25.51
N LEU A 159 -1.69 5.30 26.50
CA LEU A 159 -0.79 4.15 26.38
C LEU A 159 -1.61 2.87 26.47
N LEU A 160 -1.52 2.05 25.43
CA LEU A 160 -2.09 0.71 25.44
C LEU A 160 -1.11 -0.23 26.16
N PRO A 161 -1.64 -1.18 26.95
CA PRO A 161 -0.80 -2.15 27.62
C PRO A 161 -0.04 -2.99 26.59
N PRO A 162 1.04 -3.68 27.00
CA PRO A 162 1.97 -4.23 26.03
C PRO A 162 1.42 -5.36 25.15
N ASN A 163 0.26 -5.88 25.55
CA ASN A 163 -0.49 -6.91 24.88
C ASN A 163 -1.85 -6.39 24.36
N GLY A 164 -2.17 -5.09 24.43
CA GLY A 164 -3.52 -4.54 24.17
C GLY A 164 -3.71 -3.88 22.80
#